data_AF-A0A5D0CYJ9-F1
#
_entry.id   AF-A0A5D0CYJ9-F1
#
_cell.length_a   1.000
_cell.length_b   1.000
_cell.length_c   1.000
_cell.angle_alpha   90.00
_cell.angle_beta   90.00
_cell.angle_gamma   90.00
#
_symmetry.space_group_name_H-M   'P 1'
#
loop_
_entity.id
_entity.type
_entity.pdbx_description
1 polymer ?
#
loop_
_entity_poly.entity_id
_entity_poly.type
_entity_poly.pdbx_seq_one_letter_code
_entity_poly.pdbx_strand_id
1 'polypeptide(L)'
;MQEYQLTLKDKRIVWGKAINIEPLIGKYPNDSIRLGTNGALDWNLPAGVYRAKEVVMELDKLLEAILVKLGEPVNGDPTVLLDSLQANLAISGHQSSLPLGSLALEDKAGAELTAQAVRIGEQLVSWAREINSEKRALARYGSKALGKLDFRSHCYGHSLIPEAIAMVWGPLGGPRIMQPYNEYLHQFVLLRDALLPFSNWEEVPIEVKEYTEFKGLRFLEPAREIFLTQLLGKKLTHRSIVQYAQSVVSSGLTAAGYGFQYRLGTVLPAGLGESARTAAPYLLKWHPVQTIATDETQDLIEVSFDYEYEDYYAAPRNEAGVGKPGNKETLPVSGEHYDEPSIARLLPNAGTDRSILRFSLEMEGREFTVDLGQLFRGHRFLYRPYGNDNADAAVAKRDSLSWHLAADILSHSGLVTNTDGIHFIPTGGNELVLWALLGKLYPENVVLLDKGDKEELEAAYVSGKGFGTQFLVL
;
A
#
# COMPACT_ATOMS: atom_id res chain seq x y z
N MET A 1 13.54 -25.97 1.78
CA MET A 1 12.43 -25.01 1.60
C MET A 1 12.90 -23.94 0.62
N GLN A 2 12.02 -23.45 -0.25
CA GLN A 2 12.41 -22.55 -1.35
C GLN A 2 12.50 -21.11 -0.85
N GLU A 3 13.59 -20.42 -1.23
CA GLU A 3 13.76 -18.98 -1.02
C GLU A 3 12.67 -18.22 -1.80
N TYR A 4 12.09 -17.17 -1.22
CA TYR A 4 11.09 -16.37 -1.93
C TYR A 4 11.77 -15.58 -3.04
N GLN A 5 11.12 -15.51 -4.21
CA GLN A 5 11.65 -14.83 -5.38
C GLN A 5 10.59 -13.87 -5.95
N LEU A 6 11.00 -12.64 -6.20
CA LEU A 6 10.21 -11.62 -6.87
C LEU A 6 10.85 -11.33 -8.23
N THR A 7 10.07 -11.43 -9.30
CA THR A 7 10.56 -11.21 -10.67
C THR A 7 10.25 -9.79 -11.12
N LEU A 8 11.28 -9.09 -11.61
CA LEU A 8 11.19 -7.77 -12.23
C LEU A 8 11.75 -7.88 -13.66
N LYS A 9 10.86 -8.03 -14.65
CA LYS A 9 11.23 -8.37 -16.05
C LYS A 9 12.07 -9.65 -16.11
N ASP A 10 13.33 -9.56 -16.53
CA ASP A 10 14.32 -10.64 -16.60
C ASP A 10 15.19 -10.75 -15.33
N LYS A 11 15.01 -9.83 -14.37
CA LYS A 11 15.79 -9.75 -13.12
C LYS A 11 15.00 -10.35 -11.94
N ARG A 12 15.72 -10.71 -10.87
CA ARG A 12 15.12 -11.32 -9.66
C ARG A 12 15.60 -10.65 -8.38
N ILE A 13 14.72 -10.55 -7.40
CA ILE A 13 15.05 -10.22 -6.01
C ILE A 13 14.70 -11.45 -5.18
N VAL A 14 15.67 -11.97 -4.41
CA VAL A 14 15.48 -13.19 -3.60
C VAL A 14 15.72 -12.89 -2.13
N TRP A 15 14.86 -13.43 -1.26
CA TRP A 15 15.05 -13.31 0.18
C TRP A 15 14.18 -14.26 0.99
N GLY A 16 14.59 -14.50 2.23
CA GLY A 16 13.75 -15.13 3.24
C GLY A 16 13.19 -16.50 2.84
N LYS A 17 12.19 -16.94 3.61
CA LYS A 17 11.52 -18.23 3.41
C LYS A 17 10.08 -17.98 3.00
N ALA A 18 9.68 -18.52 1.85
CA ALA A 18 8.29 -18.44 1.40
C ALA A 18 7.35 -19.12 2.41
N ILE A 19 6.22 -18.50 2.68
CA ILE A 19 5.16 -19.04 3.54
C ILE A 19 3.94 -19.38 2.69
N ASN A 20 3.26 -20.47 3.03
CA ASN A 20 2.01 -20.85 2.38
C ASN A 20 0.84 -20.57 3.33
N ILE A 21 0.07 -19.52 3.04
CA ILE A 21 -1.09 -19.13 3.83
C ILE A 21 -2.41 -19.66 3.27
N GLU A 22 -2.45 -20.19 2.04
CA GLU A 22 -3.69 -20.65 1.40
C GLU A 22 -4.50 -21.64 2.26
N PRO A 23 -3.87 -22.58 3.00
CA PRO A 23 -4.63 -23.49 3.87
C PRO A 23 -5.39 -22.80 5.01
N LEU A 24 -5.05 -21.54 5.34
CA LEU A 24 -5.66 -20.75 6.42
C LEU A 24 -6.79 -19.85 5.91
N ILE A 25 -6.77 -19.45 4.64
CA ILE A 25 -7.76 -18.54 4.05
C ILE A 25 -9.11 -19.25 3.92
N GLY A 26 -10.19 -18.57 4.29
CA GLY A 26 -11.54 -19.10 4.11
C GLY A 26 -11.94 -20.21 5.10
N LYS A 27 -11.06 -20.56 6.05
CA LYS A 27 -11.33 -21.60 7.05
C LYS A 27 -11.60 -20.98 8.41
N TYR A 28 -12.86 -21.10 8.83
CA TYR A 28 -13.34 -20.52 10.07
C TYR A 28 -13.80 -21.62 11.03
N PRO A 29 -13.50 -21.51 12.33
CA PRO A 29 -13.94 -22.49 13.33
C PRO A 29 -15.46 -22.42 13.56
N ASN A 30 -16.06 -21.26 13.29
CA ASN A 30 -17.47 -20.97 13.51
C ASN A 30 -18.11 -20.40 12.23
N ASP A 31 -19.42 -20.52 12.12
CA ASP A 31 -20.20 -19.79 11.11
C ASP A 31 -20.43 -18.34 11.56
N SER A 32 -20.57 -17.41 10.62
CA SER A 32 -20.85 -16.01 10.93
C SER A 32 -22.29 -15.77 11.39
N ILE A 33 -23.24 -16.58 10.91
CA ILE A 33 -24.60 -16.61 11.45
C ILE A 33 -24.65 -17.61 12.59
N ARG A 34 -24.85 -17.11 13.82
CA ARG A 34 -24.82 -17.92 15.04
C ARG A 34 -25.75 -17.35 16.12
N LEU A 35 -25.98 -18.11 17.18
CA LEU A 35 -26.73 -17.60 18.32
C LEU A 35 -25.90 -16.55 19.07
N GLY A 36 -26.46 -15.34 19.22
CA GLY A 36 -25.91 -14.27 20.03
C GLY A 36 -26.11 -14.51 21.53
N THR A 37 -25.54 -13.63 22.35
CA THR A 37 -25.59 -13.71 23.82
C THR A 37 -27.00 -13.61 24.41
N ASN A 38 -27.94 -13.04 23.65
CA ASN A 38 -29.36 -12.94 24.01
C ASN A 38 -30.20 -14.14 23.53
N GLY A 39 -29.58 -15.16 22.92
CA GLY A 39 -30.26 -16.33 22.36
C GLY A 39 -30.95 -16.08 21.01
N ALA A 40 -30.86 -14.88 20.43
CA ALA A 40 -31.33 -14.59 19.08
C ALA A 40 -30.25 -14.96 18.04
N LEU A 41 -30.67 -15.20 16.79
CA LEU A 41 -29.72 -15.35 15.68
C LEU A 41 -29.06 -13.99 15.41
N ASP A 42 -27.73 -13.95 15.41
CA ASP A 42 -26.91 -12.76 15.20
C ASP A 42 -25.89 -13.04 14.10
N TRP A 43 -25.23 -11.98 13.64
CA TRP A 43 -24.10 -12.04 12.72
C TRP A 43 -22.83 -11.49 13.39
N ASN A 44 -21.73 -12.20 13.22
CA ASN A 44 -20.39 -11.69 13.48
C ASN A 44 -19.38 -12.35 12.54
N LEU A 45 -18.29 -11.66 12.22
CA LEU A 45 -17.18 -12.28 11.48
C LEU A 45 -16.43 -13.24 12.43
N PRO A 46 -16.35 -14.56 12.12
CA PRO A 46 -15.68 -15.51 13.00
C PRO A 46 -14.17 -15.30 12.98
N ALA A 47 -13.48 -15.77 14.03
CA ALA A 47 -12.02 -15.68 14.07
C ALA A 47 -11.40 -16.45 12.90
N GLY A 48 -10.40 -15.87 12.23
CA GLY A 48 -9.77 -16.50 11.08
C GLY A 48 -8.95 -15.55 10.24
N VAL A 49 -8.44 -16.06 9.12
CA VAL A 49 -7.69 -15.27 8.15
C VAL A 49 -8.53 -15.07 6.90
N TYR A 50 -8.70 -13.81 6.51
CA TYR A 50 -9.54 -13.37 5.41
C TYR A 50 -8.69 -12.60 4.40
N ARG A 51 -9.02 -12.71 3.11
CA ARG A 51 -8.75 -11.62 2.17
C ARG A 51 -10.00 -10.78 2.00
N ALA A 52 -9.88 -9.69 1.25
CA ALA A 52 -10.98 -8.75 1.05
C ALA A 52 -12.25 -9.44 0.49
N LYS A 53 -12.10 -10.34 -0.50
CA LYS A 53 -13.24 -11.01 -1.12
C LYS A 53 -13.96 -11.95 -0.15
N GLU A 54 -13.25 -12.64 0.75
CA GLU A 54 -13.88 -13.48 1.78
C GLU A 54 -14.66 -12.64 2.81
N VAL A 55 -14.19 -11.45 3.17
CA VAL A 55 -14.97 -10.54 4.02
C VAL A 55 -16.26 -10.13 3.32
N VAL A 56 -16.20 -9.78 2.03
CA VAL A 56 -17.40 -9.45 1.23
C VAL A 56 -18.39 -10.61 1.18
N MET A 57 -17.90 -11.85 1.03
CA MET A 57 -18.75 -13.05 1.08
C MET A 57 -19.47 -13.21 2.43
N GLU A 58 -18.81 -12.90 3.53
CA GLU A 58 -19.42 -12.96 4.86
C GLU A 58 -20.40 -11.81 5.12
N LEU A 59 -20.16 -10.63 4.53
CA LEU A 59 -21.08 -9.48 4.58
C LEU A 59 -22.33 -9.67 3.73
N ASP A 60 -22.24 -10.41 2.63
CA ASP A 60 -23.40 -10.69 1.77
C ASP A 60 -24.52 -11.43 2.53
N LYS A 61 -24.16 -12.26 3.51
CA LYS A 61 -25.15 -12.90 4.41
C LYS A 61 -26.05 -11.88 5.12
N LEU A 62 -25.53 -10.71 5.48
CA LEU A 62 -26.34 -9.62 6.04
C LEU A 62 -27.28 -9.01 4.99
N LEU A 63 -26.77 -8.75 3.78
CA LEU A 63 -27.57 -8.20 2.69
C LEU A 63 -28.73 -9.14 2.33
N GLU A 64 -28.47 -10.44 2.17
CA GLU A 64 -29.51 -11.43 1.93
C GLU A 64 -30.54 -11.48 3.07
N ALA A 65 -30.12 -11.36 4.33
CA ALA A 65 -31.05 -11.28 5.46
C ALA A 65 -31.91 -10.01 5.45
N ILE A 66 -31.35 -8.88 5.03
CA ILE A 66 -32.08 -7.62 4.85
C ILE A 66 -33.16 -7.78 3.78
N LEU A 67 -32.78 -8.33 2.62
CA LEU A 67 -33.70 -8.59 1.51
C LEU A 67 -34.86 -9.50 1.93
N VAL A 68 -34.56 -10.61 2.62
CA VAL A 68 -35.59 -11.53 3.14
C VAL A 68 -36.60 -10.82 4.05
N LYS A 69 -36.13 -9.90 4.90
CA LYS A 69 -37.01 -9.17 5.82
C LYS A 69 -37.83 -8.07 5.15
N LEU A 70 -37.32 -7.45 4.08
CA LEU A 70 -38.06 -6.46 3.29
C LEU A 70 -39.27 -7.07 2.58
N GLY A 71 -39.21 -8.37 2.23
CA GLY A 71 -40.32 -9.10 1.61
C GLY A 71 -40.63 -8.68 0.17
N GLU A 72 -41.56 -9.39 -0.47
CA GLU A 72 -42.00 -9.08 -1.84
C GLU A 72 -42.72 -7.71 -1.91
N PRO A 73 -42.51 -6.92 -2.97
CA PRO A 73 -41.72 -7.23 -4.18
C PRO A 73 -40.23 -6.82 -4.10
N VAL A 74 -39.73 -6.39 -2.93
CA VAL A 74 -38.42 -5.72 -2.78
C VAL A 74 -37.29 -6.72 -2.51
N ASN A 75 -37.56 -7.83 -1.85
CA ASN A 75 -36.62 -8.91 -1.53
C ASN A 75 -35.86 -9.51 -2.74
N GLY A 76 -36.35 -9.33 -3.96
CA GLY A 76 -35.72 -9.83 -5.18
C GLY A 76 -34.63 -8.92 -5.77
N ASP A 77 -34.68 -7.61 -5.50
CA ASP A 77 -33.82 -6.63 -6.16
C ASP A 77 -32.92 -5.87 -5.15
N PRO A 78 -31.62 -6.17 -5.08
CA PRO A 78 -30.68 -5.49 -4.19
C PRO A 78 -30.22 -4.13 -4.71
N THR A 79 -30.62 -3.73 -5.93
CA THR A 79 -30.00 -2.62 -6.67
C THR A 79 -29.97 -1.33 -5.87
N VAL A 80 -31.09 -0.92 -5.27
CA VAL A 80 -31.15 0.33 -4.48
C VAL A 80 -30.18 0.33 -3.29
N LEU A 81 -30.06 -0.80 -2.58
CA LEU A 81 -29.14 -0.93 -1.46
C LEU A 81 -27.68 -0.96 -1.93
N LEU A 82 -27.39 -1.62 -3.06
CA LEU A 82 -26.05 -1.68 -3.63
C LEU A 82 -25.61 -0.35 -4.28
N ASP A 83 -26.54 0.42 -4.85
CA ASP A 83 -26.30 1.77 -5.36
C ASP A 83 -25.99 2.73 -4.21
N SER A 84 -26.67 2.56 -3.08
CA SER A 84 -26.37 3.31 -1.87
C SER A 84 -25.02 2.91 -1.26
N LEU A 85 -24.61 1.63 -1.34
CA LEU A 85 -23.26 1.21 -0.98
C LEU A 85 -22.22 1.87 -1.89
N GLN A 86 -22.46 1.89 -3.20
CA GLN A 86 -21.58 2.54 -4.18
C GLN A 86 -21.42 4.03 -3.89
N ALA A 87 -22.51 4.73 -3.58
CA ALA A 87 -22.47 6.14 -3.19
C ALA A 87 -21.67 6.38 -1.89
N ASN A 88 -21.71 5.44 -0.94
CA ASN A 88 -20.93 5.52 0.30
C ASN A 88 -19.44 5.26 0.10
N LEU A 89 -19.10 4.34 -0.82
CA LEU A 89 -17.71 3.97 -1.10
C LEU A 89 -17.03 4.90 -2.11
N ALA A 90 -17.80 5.67 -2.88
CA ALA A 90 -17.28 6.73 -3.73
C ALA A 90 -16.45 7.75 -2.94
N ILE A 91 -15.54 8.45 -3.62
CA ILE A 91 -14.68 9.50 -3.03
C ILE A 91 -15.29 10.90 -3.15
N SER A 92 -16.47 11.02 -3.75
CA SER A 92 -17.13 12.29 -4.05
C SER A 92 -18.64 12.15 -3.93
N GLY A 93 -19.31 13.29 -3.75
CA GLY A 93 -20.76 13.32 -3.56
C GLY A 93 -21.14 13.42 -2.08
N HIS A 94 -22.39 13.83 -1.83
CA HIS A 94 -22.87 14.10 -0.48
C HIS A 94 -22.92 12.84 0.42
N GLN A 95 -23.07 11.66 -0.20
CA GLN A 95 -23.19 10.37 0.49
C GLN A 95 -21.83 9.71 0.76
N SER A 96 -20.74 10.23 0.22
CA SER A 96 -19.41 9.62 0.35
C SER A 96 -18.95 9.62 1.81
N SER A 97 -18.59 8.44 2.31
CA SER A 97 -18.02 8.26 3.65
C SER A 97 -16.56 8.73 3.78
N LEU A 98 -15.88 8.94 2.65
CA LEU A 98 -14.49 9.43 2.59
C LEU A 98 -14.32 10.40 1.40
N PRO A 99 -14.75 11.67 1.54
CA PRO A 99 -14.90 12.62 0.42
C PRO A 99 -13.57 13.23 -0.05
N LEU A 100 -12.62 12.39 -0.48
CA LEU A 100 -11.29 12.84 -0.95
C LEU A 100 -11.34 13.67 -2.23
N GLY A 101 -12.33 13.43 -3.09
CA GLY A 101 -12.48 14.14 -4.37
C GLY A 101 -12.66 15.65 -4.20
N SER A 102 -13.37 16.08 -3.15
CA SER A 102 -13.53 17.50 -2.82
C SER A 102 -12.34 18.11 -2.07
N LEU A 103 -11.45 17.28 -1.52
CA LEU A 103 -10.36 17.73 -0.65
C LEU A 103 -9.07 18.10 -1.39
N ALA A 104 -9.02 17.84 -2.71
CA ALA A 104 -7.87 18.10 -3.58
C ALA A 104 -6.55 17.89 -2.82
N LEU A 105 -6.27 16.63 -2.47
CA LEU A 105 -5.01 16.29 -1.85
C LEU A 105 -3.90 16.50 -2.88
N GLU A 106 -3.28 17.68 -2.82
CA GLU A 106 -2.21 18.11 -3.74
C GLU A 106 -0.87 17.42 -3.43
N ASP A 107 -0.72 16.85 -2.23
CA ASP A 107 0.48 16.08 -1.89
C ASP A 107 0.47 14.70 -2.57
N LYS A 108 1.67 14.24 -2.97
CA LYS A 108 1.85 13.00 -3.75
C LYS A 108 1.21 11.77 -3.06
N ALA A 109 1.31 11.67 -1.73
CA ALA A 109 0.77 10.55 -0.98
C ALA A 109 -0.76 10.56 -0.95
N GLY A 110 -1.36 11.73 -0.75
CA GLY A 110 -2.80 11.89 -0.80
C GLY A 110 -3.41 11.61 -2.18
N ALA A 111 -2.74 12.02 -3.26
CA ALA A 111 -3.15 11.69 -4.62
C ALA A 111 -3.12 10.17 -4.88
N GLU A 112 -2.04 9.50 -4.46
CA GLU A 112 -1.88 8.05 -4.59
C GLU A 112 -2.96 7.28 -3.81
N LEU A 113 -3.23 7.65 -2.56
CA LEU A 113 -4.28 7.04 -1.76
C LEU A 113 -5.70 7.33 -2.29
N THR A 114 -5.90 8.49 -2.91
CA THR A 114 -7.19 8.82 -3.53
C THR A 114 -7.46 7.91 -4.72
N ALA A 115 -6.47 7.70 -5.60
CA ALA A 115 -6.58 6.74 -6.69
C ALA A 115 -6.81 5.31 -6.17
N GLN A 116 -6.15 4.95 -5.07
CA GLN A 116 -6.35 3.66 -4.40
C GLN A 116 -7.78 3.48 -3.88
N ALA A 117 -8.33 4.50 -3.21
CA ALA A 117 -9.69 4.48 -2.68
C ALA A 117 -10.75 4.27 -3.77
N VAL A 118 -10.57 4.87 -4.95
CA VAL A 118 -11.46 4.67 -6.12
C VAL A 118 -11.43 3.20 -6.55
N ARG A 119 -10.23 2.67 -6.83
CA ARG A 119 -10.07 1.27 -7.29
C ARG A 119 -10.67 0.26 -6.32
N ILE A 120 -10.39 0.42 -5.02
CA ILE A 120 -10.92 -0.47 -3.98
C ILE A 120 -12.44 -0.33 -3.90
N GLY A 121 -12.97 0.90 -3.83
CA GLY A 121 -14.40 1.14 -3.72
C GLY A 121 -15.21 0.53 -4.86
N GLU A 122 -14.76 0.73 -6.11
CA GLU A 122 -15.39 0.15 -7.29
C GLU A 122 -15.34 -1.39 -7.28
N GLN A 123 -14.19 -1.97 -6.92
CA GLN A 123 -14.02 -3.42 -6.90
C GLN A 123 -14.85 -4.09 -5.79
N LEU A 124 -14.95 -3.47 -4.60
CA LEU A 124 -15.78 -3.97 -3.50
C LEU A 124 -17.28 -3.97 -3.87
N VAL A 125 -17.76 -2.92 -4.55
CA VAL A 125 -19.14 -2.86 -5.06
C VAL A 125 -19.37 -3.95 -6.12
N SER A 126 -18.41 -4.12 -7.03
CA SER A 126 -18.46 -5.16 -8.07
C SER A 126 -18.60 -6.55 -7.46
N TRP A 127 -17.74 -6.89 -6.48
CA TRP A 127 -17.85 -8.16 -5.75
C TRP A 127 -19.14 -8.30 -4.96
N ALA A 128 -19.64 -7.24 -4.32
CA ALA A 128 -20.91 -7.29 -3.61
C ALA A 128 -22.08 -7.63 -4.56
N ARG A 129 -22.10 -7.05 -5.77
CA ARG A 129 -23.09 -7.38 -6.82
C ARG A 129 -22.93 -8.81 -7.33
N GLU A 130 -21.70 -9.23 -7.65
CA GLU A 130 -21.37 -10.58 -8.11
C GLU A 130 -21.85 -11.63 -7.10
N ILE A 131 -21.43 -11.51 -5.85
CA ILE A 131 -21.70 -12.49 -4.79
C ILE A 131 -23.19 -12.53 -4.46
N ASN A 132 -23.86 -11.37 -4.33
CA ASN A 132 -25.29 -11.34 -4.03
C ASN A 132 -26.16 -11.96 -5.13
N SER A 133 -25.69 -11.96 -6.38
CA SER A 133 -26.42 -12.59 -7.49
C SER A 133 -26.56 -14.10 -7.32
N GLU A 134 -25.66 -14.73 -6.56
CA GLU A 134 -25.65 -16.18 -6.33
C GLU A 134 -26.59 -16.63 -5.21
N LYS A 135 -27.04 -15.72 -4.34
CA LYS A 135 -27.99 -15.98 -3.24
C LYS A 135 -27.58 -17.16 -2.35
N ARG A 136 -26.28 -17.27 -2.04
CA ARG A 136 -25.68 -18.41 -1.33
C ARG A 136 -26.24 -18.56 0.08
N ALA A 137 -26.44 -17.45 0.79
CA ALA A 137 -26.93 -17.49 2.16
C ALA A 137 -28.40 -17.94 2.21
N LEU A 138 -29.24 -17.44 1.30
CA LEU A 138 -30.63 -17.86 1.18
C LEU A 138 -30.73 -19.34 0.84
N ALA A 139 -29.91 -19.84 -0.09
CA ALA A 139 -29.85 -21.26 -0.42
C ALA A 139 -29.43 -22.14 0.77
N ARG A 140 -28.48 -21.67 1.59
CA ARG A 140 -27.93 -22.42 2.73
C ARG A 140 -28.83 -22.40 3.97
N TYR A 141 -29.34 -21.23 4.37
CA TYR A 141 -30.05 -21.06 5.65
C TYR A 141 -31.57 -20.99 5.49
N GLY A 142 -32.06 -20.64 4.30
CA GLY A 142 -33.47 -20.41 4.03
C GLY A 142 -34.03 -19.10 4.62
N SER A 143 -35.15 -18.64 4.07
CA SER A 143 -35.79 -17.38 4.45
C SER A 143 -36.18 -17.31 5.92
N LYS A 144 -36.63 -18.42 6.52
CA LYS A 144 -37.06 -18.47 7.92
C LYS A 144 -35.92 -18.19 8.91
N ALA A 145 -34.71 -18.66 8.62
CA ALA A 145 -33.56 -18.43 9.49
C ALA A 145 -33.03 -17.00 9.32
N LEU A 146 -32.86 -16.55 8.07
CA LEU A 146 -32.39 -15.19 7.76
C LEU A 146 -33.36 -14.11 8.27
N GLY A 147 -34.66 -14.32 8.16
CA GLY A 147 -35.68 -13.40 8.66
C GLY A 147 -35.70 -13.25 10.19
N LYS A 148 -35.08 -14.19 10.92
CA LYS A 148 -34.93 -14.14 12.39
C LYS A 148 -33.66 -13.47 12.87
N LEU A 149 -32.75 -13.11 11.96
CA LEU A 149 -31.52 -12.45 12.32
C LEU A 149 -31.85 -11.12 13.03
N ASP A 150 -31.44 -10.96 14.28
CA ASP A 150 -31.67 -9.76 15.07
C ASP A 150 -30.34 -9.08 15.30
N PHE A 151 -30.21 -7.86 14.81
CA PHE A 151 -28.94 -7.15 14.78
C PHE A 151 -29.11 -5.75 15.35
N ARG A 152 -28.40 -5.46 16.43
CA ARG A 152 -28.26 -4.09 16.95
C ARG A 152 -26.92 -3.53 16.55
N SER A 153 -26.94 -2.57 15.63
CA SER A 153 -25.79 -1.76 15.25
C SER A 153 -25.71 -0.53 16.15
N HIS A 154 -24.50 -0.08 16.49
CA HIS A 154 -24.29 1.33 16.78
C HIS A 154 -24.59 2.09 15.48
N CYS A 155 -25.54 3.03 15.52
CA CYS A 155 -25.84 3.85 14.35
C CYS A 155 -24.60 4.69 14.01
N TYR A 156 -23.99 4.40 12.87
CA TYR A 156 -23.00 5.27 12.25
C TYR A 156 -23.75 6.14 11.24
N GLY A 157 -23.46 7.44 11.21
CA GLY A 157 -24.20 8.40 10.38
C GLY A 157 -23.90 8.31 8.89
N HIS A 158 -23.84 7.11 8.31
CA HIS A 158 -23.60 6.91 6.88
C HIS A 158 -24.78 7.46 6.09
N SER A 159 -24.53 8.43 5.23
CA SER A 159 -25.56 9.05 4.41
C SER A 159 -26.03 8.07 3.33
N LEU A 160 -27.34 7.93 3.19
CA LEU A 160 -27.97 7.06 2.19
C LEU A 160 -28.49 7.89 1.00
N ILE A 161 -28.64 7.25 -0.15
CA ILE A 161 -29.40 7.84 -1.26
C ILE A 161 -30.90 7.88 -0.90
N PRO A 162 -31.69 8.84 -1.42
CA PRO A 162 -33.10 9.00 -1.08
C PRO A 162 -33.93 7.72 -1.24
N GLU A 163 -33.68 6.94 -2.29
CA GLU A 163 -34.37 5.69 -2.59
C GLU A 163 -34.09 4.62 -1.53
N ALA A 164 -32.84 4.54 -1.05
CA ALA A 164 -32.47 3.64 0.03
C ALA A 164 -33.06 4.09 1.38
N ILE A 165 -33.16 5.40 1.63
CA ILE A 165 -33.89 5.93 2.80
C ILE A 165 -35.34 5.44 2.77
N ALA A 166 -36.03 5.61 1.64
CA ALA A 166 -37.42 5.16 1.50
C ALA A 166 -37.56 3.65 1.71
N MET A 167 -36.58 2.86 1.28
CA MET A 167 -36.60 1.41 1.47
C MET A 167 -36.37 0.99 2.94
N VAL A 168 -35.38 1.57 3.62
CA VAL A 168 -35.01 1.14 4.98
C VAL A 168 -35.81 1.81 6.09
N TRP A 169 -36.37 3.01 5.85
CA TRP A 169 -37.18 3.76 6.81
C TRP A 169 -38.68 3.80 6.44
N GLY A 170 -39.06 3.32 5.26
CA GLY A 170 -40.45 3.32 4.81
C GLY A 170 -41.32 2.26 5.50
N PRO A 171 -42.57 2.07 5.03
CA PRO A 171 -43.57 1.20 5.66
C PRO A 171 -43.15 -0.27 5.79
N LEU A 172 -42.33 -0.76 4.84
CA LEU A 172 -41.78 -2.12 4.84
C LEU A 172 -40.43 -2.23 5.58
N GLY A 173 -39.86 -1.08 5.97
CA GLY A 173 -38.57 -0.97 6.64
C GLY A 173 -38.68 -0.97 8.16
N GLY A 174 -37.88 -0.12 8.79
CA GLY A 174 -37.82 0.08 10.23
C GLY A 174 -36.52 -0.42 10.86
N PRO A 175 -36.39 -0.38 12.20
CA PRO A 175 -35.13 -0.67 12.89
C PRO A 175 -34.52 -2.03 12.55
N ARG A 176 -35.36 -3.04 12.27
CA ARG A 176 -34.94 -4.42 11.92
C ARG A 176 -34.28 -4.55 10.55
N ILE A 177 -34.44 -3.54 9.68
CA ILE A 177 -33.82 -3.42 8.35
C ILE A 177 -32.68 -2.41 8.41
N MET A 178 -32.95 -1.23 8.97
CA MET A 178 -31.99 -0.14 9.03
C MET A 178 -30.72 -0.50 9.80
N GLN A 179 -30.83 -1.13 10.97
CA GLN A 179 -29.67 -1.47 11.80
C GLN A 179 -28.70 -2.44 11.10
N PRO A 180 -29.14 -3.59 10.55
CA PRO A 180 -28.22 -4.46 9.81
C PRO A 180 -27.72 -3.81 8.51
N TYR A 181 -28.50 -2.97 7.83
CA TYR A 181 -28.03 -2.29 6.63
C TYR A 181 -26.96 -1.24 6.94
N ASN A 182 -27.12 -0.49 8.03
CA ASN A 182 -26.12 0.43 8.51
C ASN A 182 -24.81 -0.29 8.90
N GLU A 183 -24.92 -1.45 9.56
CA GLU A 183 -23.74 -2.28 9.85
C GLU A 183 -23.05 -2.74 8.56
N TYR A 184 -23.84 -3.25 7.60
CA TYR A 184 -23.34 -3.67 6.30
C TYR A 184 -22.52 -2.56 5.63
N LEU A 185 -23.07 -1.35 5.51
CA LEU A 185 -22.34 -0.20 4.97
C LEU A 185 -21.08 0.11 5.75
N HIS A 186 -21.18 0.11 7.08
CA HIS A 186 -20.04 0.43 7.92
C HIS A 186 -18.89 -0.57 7.78
N GLN A 187 -19.19 -1.86 7.71
CA GLN A 187 -18.18 -2.91 7.52
C GLN A 187 -17.47 -2.77 6.16
N PHE A 188 -18.19 -2.40 5.10
CA PHE A 188 -17.57 -2.08 3.80
C PHE A 188 -16.68 -0.83 3.86
N VAL A 189 -17.09 0.20 4.60
CA VAL A 189 -16.27 1.40 4.83
C VAL A 189 -14.99 1.06 5.58
N LEU A 190 -15.10 0.26 6.65
CA LEU A 190 -13.93 -0.23 7.40
C LEU A 190 -13.02 -1.07 6.51
N LEU A 191 -13.59 -1.96 5.68
CA LEU A 191 -12.82 -2.79 4.75
C LEU A 191 -12.10 -1.93 3.70
N ARG A 192 -12.79 -1.00 3.02
CA ARG A 192 -12.16 -0.09 2.05
C ARG A 192 -10.97 0.62 2.70
N ASP A 193 -11.19 1.19 3.88
CA ASP A 193 -10.18 1.99 4.54
C ASP A 193 -8.99 1.13 5.02
N ALA A 194 -9.24 -0.09 5.50
CA ALA A 194 -8.19 -1.04 5.89
C ALA A 194 -7.28 -1.44 4.71
N LEU A 195 -7.81 -1.45 3.50
CA LEU A 195 -7.12 -1.87 2.28
C LEU A 195 -6.27 -0.74 1.64
N LEU A 196 -6.53 0.53 2.00
CA LEU A 196 -5.85 1.71 1.43
C LEU A 196 -4.32 1.64 1.46
N PRO A 197 -3.65 1.13 2.51
CA PRO A 197 -2.18 1.11 2.55
C PRO A 197 -1.53 0.20 1.51
N PHE A 198 -2.27 -0.75 0.92
CA PHE A 198 -1.67 -1.87 0.19
C PHE A 198 -1.91 -1.79 -1.32
N SER A 199 -0.87 -1.93 -2.14
CA SER A 199 -0.97 -1.99 -3.59
C SER A 199 -1.60 -3.30 -4.07
N ASN A 200 -1.24 -4.43 -3.46
CA ASN A 200 -1.83 -5.76 -3.67
C ASN A 200 -2.91 -6.09 -2.63
N TRP A 201 -3.75 -5.10 -2.31
CA TRP A 201 -4.78 -5.17 -1.27
C TRP A 201 -5.71 -6.41 -1.36
N GLU A 202 -5.94 -6.96 -2.56
CA GLU A 202 -6.74 -8.17 -2.76
C GLU A 202 -6.12 -9.43 -2.12
N GLU A 203 -4.80 -9.45 -1.98
CA GLU A 203 -4.04 -10.61 -1.51
C GLU A 203 -3.76 -10.57 -0.01
N VAL A 204 -3.88 -9.40 0.60
CA VAL A 204 -3.46 -9.13 1.99
C VAL A 204 -4.27 -9.99 2.97
N PRO A 205 -3.62 -10.83 3.79
CA PRO A 205 -4.31 -11.65 4.77
C PRO A 205 -4.55 -10.84 6.05
N ILE A 206 -5.82 -10.60 6.33
CA ILE A 206 -6.32 -9.91 7.51
C ILE A 206 -6.71 -10.96 8.54
N GLU A 207 -6.00 -10.96 9.67
CA GLU A 207 -6.35 -11.80 10.80
C GLU A 207 -7.44 -11.12 11.63
N VAL A 208 -8.62 -11.74 11.65
CA VAL A 208 -9.75 -11.32 12.47
C VAL A 208 -9.72 -12.15 13.73
N LYS A 209 -9.67 -11.48 14.88
CA LYS A 209 -9.85 -12.10 16.19
C LYS A 209 -11.29 -11.84 16.65
N GLU A 210 -11.88 -12.80 17.35
CA GLU A 210 -13.18 -12.56 17.98
C GLU A 210 -12.99 -11.68 19.21
N TYR A 211 -13.54 -10.47 19.16
CA TYR A 211 -13.58 -9.54 20.27
C TYR A 211 -14.96 -9.58 20.93
N THR A 212 -15.00 -9.47 22.24
CA THR A 212 -16.26 -9.32 22.99
C THR A 212 -16.90 -7.95 22.75
N GLU A 213 -16.08 -6.95 22.45
CA GLU A 213 -16.47 -5.54 22.34
C GLU A 213 -16.74 -5.11 20.89
N PHE A 214 -16.10 -5.77 19.92
CA PHE A 214 -16.16 -5.40 18.51
C PHE A 214 -16.80 -6.49 17.66
N LYS A 215 -17.70 -6.07 16.75
CA LYS A 215 -18.26 -6.93 15.71
C LYS A 215 -17.53 -6.72 14.38
N GLY A 216 -17.30 -7.79 13.64
CA GLY A 216 -16.64 -7.74 12.34
C GLY A 216 -15.29 -7.02 12.40
N LEU A 217 -15.11 -6.03 11.52
CA LEU A 217 -13.90 -5.22 11.40
C LEU A 217 -13.84 -4.02 12.36
N ARG A 218 -14.80 -3.86 13.30
CA ARG A 218 -14.86 -2.66 14.17
C ARG A 218 -13.64 -2.49 15.08
N PHE A 219 -12.86 -3.54 15.31
CA PHE A 219 -11.58 -3.43 16.02
C PHE A 219 -10.58 -2.47 15.33
N LEU A 220 -10.80 -2.14 14.06
CA LEU A 220 -10.00 -1.19 13.28
C LEU A 220 -10.41 0.27 13.50
N GLU A 221 -11.59 0.55 14.09
CA GLU A 221 -12.10 1.92 14.28
C GLU A 221 -11.08 2.87 14.95
N PRO A 222 -10.40 2.50 16.05
CA PRO A 222 -9.47 3.42 16.71
C PRO A 222 -8.26 3.79 15.83
N ALA A 223 -7.67 2.79 15.17
CA ALA A 223 -6.52 3.01 14.29
C ALA A 223 -6.92 3.80 13.03
N ARG A 224 -8.12 3.51 12.50
CA ARG A 224 -8.70 4.22 11.35
C ARG A 224 -8.93 5.69 11.65
N GLU A 225 -9.44 6.05 12.82
CA GLU A 225 -9.70 7.46 13.19
C GLU A 225 -8.42 8.29 13.18
N ILE A 226 -7.34 7.74 13.76
CA ILE A 226 -6.01 8.38 13.77
C ILE A 226 -5.50 8.56 12.33
N PHE A 227 -5.56 7.50 11.52
CA PHE A 227 -5.10 7.53 10.14
C PHE A 227 -5.86 8.55 9.29
N LEU A 228 -7.20 8.55 9.36
CA LEU A 228 -8.03 9.48 8.60
C LEU A 228 -7.83 10.93 9.04
N THR A 229 -7.62 11.19 10.34
CA THR A 229 -7.30 12.53 10.82
C THR A 229 -5.99 13.04 10.23
N GLN A 230 -4.97 12.18 10.08
CA GLN A 230 -3.69 12.54 9.47
C GLN A 230 -3.82 12.74 7.94
N LEU A 231 -4.59 11.89 7.28
CA LEU A 231 -4.90 12.00 5.84
C LEU A 231 -5.64 13.30 5.53
N LEU A 232 -6.78 13.54 6.19
CA LEU A 232 -7.62 14.72 5.97
C LEU A 232 -6.96 16.01 6.47
N GLY A 233 -6.09 15.91 7.48
CA GLY A 233 -5.30 17.02 8.00
C GLY A 233 -4.07 17.38 7.17
N LYS A 234 -3.84 16.73 6.01
CA LYS A 234 -2.64 16.92 5.15
C LYS A 234 -1.31 16.76 5.91
N LYS A 235 -1.29 15.85 6.90
CA LYS A 235 -0.12 15.51 7.74
C LYS A 235 0.30 14.06 7.58
N LEU A 236 -0.11 13.44 6.48
CA LEU A 236 0.15 12.03 6.25
C LEU A 236 1.66 11.81 6.00
N THR A 237 2.25 10.97 6.84
CA THR A 237 3.63 10.52 6.64
C THR A 237 3.64 9.07 6.18
N HIS A 238 4.71 8.62 5.54
CA HIS A 238 4.85 7.19 5.23
C HIS A 238 4.82 6.32 6.50
N ARG A 239 5.37 6.80 7.61
CA ARG A 239 5.31 6.12 8.90
C ARG A 239 3.87 5.92 9.37
N SER A 240 3.01 6.91 9.16
CA SER A 240 1.56 6.81 9.45
C SER A 240 0.87 5.71 8.65
N ILE A 241 1.21 5.58 7.36
CA ILE A 241 0.68 4.52 6.48
C ILE A 241 1.10 3.14 7.01
N VAL A 242 2.39 2.98 7.37
CA VAL A 242 2.92 1.74 7.94
C VAL A 242 2.27 1.40 9.29
N GLN A 243 2.11 2.38 10.17
CA GLN A 243 1.49 2.18 11.49
C GLN A 243 0.01 1.75 11.37
N TYR A 244 -0.71 2.32 10.42
CA TYR A 244 -2.08 1.90 10.15
C TYR A 244 -2.13 0.49 9.55
N ALA A 245 -1.26 0.17 8.60
CA ALA A 245 -1.12 -1.18 8.05
C ALA A 245 -0.80 -2.24 9.13
N GLN A 246 0.08 -1.92 10.09
CA GLN A 246 0.39 -2.77 11.25
C GLN A 246 -0.87 -3.09 12.09
N SER A 247 -1.77 -2.11 12.23
CA SER A 247 -3.04 -2.27 12.94
C SER A 247 -4.01 -3.15 12.15
N VAL A 248 -4.09 -2.97 10.83
CA VAL A 248 -4.96 -3.74 9.93
C VAL A 248 -4.65 -5.23 9.98
N VAL A 249 -3.37 -5.61 9.91
CA VAL A 249 -2.97 -7.02 9.92
C VAL A 249 -2.73 -7.58 11.32
N SER A 250 -3.13 -6.84 12.37
CA SER A 250 -2.98 -7.23 13.78
C SER A 250 -1.56 -7.66 14.17
N SER A 251 -0.56 -6.90 13.70
CA SER A 251 0.86 -7.26 13.79
C SER A 251 1.49 -7.25 15.19
N GLY A 252 0.77 -6.84 16.25
CA GLY A 252 1.30 -6.74 17.62
C GLY A 252 2.35 -5.63 17.87
N LEU A 253 2.93 -5.09 16.80
CA LEU A 253 3.98 -4.05 16.84
C LEU A 253 3.44 -2.69 17.30
N THR A 254 4.22 -2.01 18.14
CA THR A 254 3.86 -0.70 18.71
C THR A 254 4.56 0.47 18.01
N ALA A 255 5.65 0.21 17.28
CA ALA A 255 6.44 1.22 16.58
C ALA A 255 6.61 0.87 15.11
N ALA A 256 6.38 1.86 14.24
CA ALA A 256 6.46 1.72 12.80
C ALA A 256 7.82 2.14 12.23
N GLY A 257 8.44 1.23 11.48
CA GLY A 257 9.57 1.51 10.60
C GLY A 257 9.11 1.96 9.21
N TYR A 258 9.82 1.53 8.15
CA TYR A 258 9.36 1.70 6.76
C TYR A 258 8.64 0.46 6.21
N GLY A 259 8.74 -0.67 6.91
CA GLY A 259 8.05 -1.92 6.63
C GLY A 259 8.08 -2.78 7.89
N PHE A 260 7.48 -3.95 7.84
CA PHE A 260 7.44 -4.87 8.98
C PHE A 260 7.19 -6.31 8.55
N GLN A 261 7.54 -7.25 9.42
CA GLN A 261 7.18 -8.66 9.34
C GLN A 261 6.18 -8.98 10.47
N TYR A 262 5.22 -9.84 10.17
CA TYR A 262 4.28 -10.40 11.14
C TYR A 262 4.01 -11.87 10.82
N ARG A 263 3.14 -12.50 11.61
CA ARG A 263 2.83 -13.94 11.54
C ARG A 263 2.49 -14.46 10.13
N LEU A 264 1.85 -13.66 9.28
CA LEU A 264 1.38 -14.08 7.95
C LEU A 264 2.18 -13.48 6.80
N GLY A 265 3.35 -12.89 7.04
CA GLY A 265 4.26 -12.46 5.97
C GLY A 265 5.01 -11.17 6.28
N THR A 266 5.52 -10.56 5.22
CA THR A 266 6.32 -9.34 5.27
C THR A 266 5.64 -8.25 4.45
N VAL A 267 5.54 -7.04 5.01
CA VAL A 267 5.02 -5.85 4.36
C VAL A 267 6.16 -4.86 4.13
N LEU A 268 6.43 -4.52 2.87
CA LEU A 268 7.46 -3.57 2.44
C LEU A 268 6.84 -2.53 1.50
N PRO A 269 7.48 -1.38 1.27
CA PRO A 269 7.03 -0.42 0.25
C PRO A 269 6.84 -1.08 -1.13
N ALA A 270 5.77 -0.68 -1.83
CA ALA A 270 5.27 -1.34 -3.02
C ALA A 270 6.23 -1.30 -4.22
N GLY A 271 7.19 -0.37 -4.23
CA GLY A 271 8.20 -0.29 -5.28
C GLY A 271 9.13 -1.50 -5.36
N LEU A 272 9.19 -2.37 -4.34
CA LEU A 272 9.99 -3.58 -4.41
C LEU A 272 9.49 -4.50 -5.54
N GLY A 273 10.39 -4.80 -6.49
CA GLY A 273 10.08 -5.61 -7.67
C GLY A 273 9.18 -4.92 -8.69
N GLU A 274 9.09 -3.60 -8.63
CA GLU A 274 8.45 -2.76 -9.64
C GLU A 274 9.49 -1.79 -10.23
N SER A 275 9.22 -1.25 -11.42
CA SER A 275 10.11 -0.23 -11.99
C SER A 275 10.01 1.05 -11.17
N ALA A 276 11.14 1.66 -10.79
CA ALA A 276 11.15 2.92 -10.04
C ALA A 276 10.46 4.08 -10.80
N ARG A 277 10.22 3.89 -12.10
CA ARG A 277 9.54 4.84 -13.01
C ARG A 277 8.03 4.85 -12.85
N THR A 278 7.44 3.74 -12.42
CA THR A 278 5.97 3.60 -12.35
C THR A 278 5.49 3.13 -10.98
N ALA A 279 6.41 2.65 -10.14
CA ALA A 279 6.14 2.17 -8.80
C ALA A 279 5.43 3.24 -7.97
N ALA A 280 4.52 2.75 -7.12
CA ALA A 280 3.79 3.56 -6.17
C ALA A 280 4.73 3.96 -5.01
N PRO A 281 5.01 5.26 -4.77
CA PRO A 281 6.04 5.68 -3.81
C PRO A 281 5.61 5.53 -2.35
N TYR A 282 4.32 5.57 -2.02
CA TYR A 282 3.85 5.56 -0.64
C TYR A 282 3.10 4.30 -0.23
N LEU A 283 2.51 3.57 -1.18
CA LEU A 283 1.83 2.31 -0.89
C LEU A 283 2.81 1.22 -0.43
N LEU A 284 2.24 0.25 0.26
CA LEU A 284 2.91 -0.95 0.76
C LEU A 284 2.48 -2.17 -0.05
N LYS A 285 3.24 -3.25 0.01
CA LYS A 285 2.93 -4.53 -0.62
C LYS A 285 3.17 -5.63 0.39
N TRP A 286 2.19 -6.51 0.52
CA TRP A 286 2.33 -7.72 1.33
C TRP A 286 3.00 -8.82 0.51
N HIS A 287 3.95 -9.51 1.11
CA HIS A 287 4.68 -10.62 0.53
C HIS A 287 4.51 -11.86 1.42
N PRO A 288 4.18 -13.04 0.86
CA PRO A 288 4.12 -14.31 1.57
C PRO A 288 5.53 -14.85 1.85
N VAL A 289 6.30 -14.10 2.65
CA VAL A 289 7.67 -14.41 3.01
C VAL A 289 7.95 -14.07 4.47
N GLN A 290 8.68 -14.96 5.12
CA GLN A 290 9.34 -14.70 6.39
C GLN A 290 10.77 -14.24 6.09
N THR A 291 11.02 -12.95 6.26
CA THR A 291 12.31 -12.29 6.00
C THR A 291 13.34 -12.63 7.08
N ILE A 292 12.94 -12.62 8.35
CA ILE A 292 13.76 -13.06 9.48
C ILE A 292 13.21 -14.39 9.98
N ALA A 293 13.97 -15.44 9.74
CA ALA A 293 13.66 -16.79 10.22
C ALA A 293 13.94 -16.91 11.72
N THR A 294 13.05 -17.60 12.43
CA THR A 294 13.31 -18.14 13.76
C THR A 294 13.82 -19.58 13.64
N ASP A 295 14.73 -19.96 14.53
CA ASP A 295 15.02 -21.38 14.75
C ASP A 295 13.73 -22.09 15.20
N GLU A 296 13.61 -23.37 14.83
CA GLU A 296 12.37 -24.17 14.68
C GLU A 296 11.44 -24.31 15.91
N THR A 297 11.70 -23.61 17.03
CA THR A 297 11.03 -23.81 18.32
C THR A 297 10.43 -22.55 18.96
N GLN A 298 10.49 -21.36 18.34
CA GLN A 298 9.87 -20.16 18.89
C GLN A 298 8.93 -19.44 17.92
N ASP A 299 7.87 -18.89 18.53
CA ASP A 299 6.81 -18.09 17.91
C ASP A 299 7.35 -17.13 16.85
N LEU A 300 6.59 -16.98 15.76
CA LEU A 300 6.92 -16.07 14.66
C LEU A 300 7.20 -14.66 15.21
N ILE A 301 8.41 -14.17 14.99
CA ILE A 301 8.81 -12.85 15.48
C ILE A 301 8.21 -11.78 14.59
N GLU A 302 7.46 -10.90 15.23
CA GLU A 302 7.01 -9.62 14.69
C GLU A 302 8.21 -8.66 14.68
N VAL A 303 8.56 -8.12 13.52
CA VAL A 303 9.76 -7.26 13.38
C VAL A 303 9.41 -5.99 12.62
N SER A 304 9.84 -4.83 13.13
CA SER A 304 9.81 -3.59 12.38
C SER A 304 11.12 -3.38 11.60
N PHE A 305 11.02 -2.97 10.34
CA PHE A 305 12.19 -2.66 9.51
C PHE A 305 12.51 -1.17 9.51
N ASP A 306 13.69 -0.82 10.00
CA ASP A 306 14.13 0.56 10.17
C ASP A 306 15.16 1.00 9.13
N TYR A 307 15.21 2.31 8.93
CA TYR A 307 16.27 2.95 8.16
C TYR A 307 17.60 2.79 8.90
N GLU A 308 18.68 2.62 8.15
CA GLU A 308 20.03 2.65 8.73
C GLU A 308 20.32 3.99 9.42
N TYR A 309 19.82 5.10 8.84
CA TYR A 309 19.92 6.44 9.40
C TYR A 309 18.55 6.93 9.87
N GLU A 310 18.38 7.02 11.20
CA GLU A 310 17.18 7.59 11.83
C GLU A 310 16.97 9.05 11.41
N ASP A 311 17.98 9.89 11.66
CA ASP A 311 18.05 11.25 11.13
C ASP A 311 18.84 11.25 9.82
N TYR A 312 18.09 11.41 8.74
CA TYR A 312 18.61 11.47 7.39
C TYR A 312 19.53 12.67 7.15
N TYR A 313 19.27 13.82 7.77
CA TYR A 313 20.08 15.04 7.59
C TYR A 313 21.45 14.93 8.26
N ALA A 314 21.56 14.07 9.27
CA ALA A 314 22.79 13.75 9.98
C ALA A 314 23.56 12.56 9.37
N ALA A 315 23.03 11.92 8.32
CA ALA A 315 23.70 10.78 7.69
C ALA A 315 25.09 11.17 7.14
N PRO A 316 26.11 10.29 7.24
CA PRO A 316 27.41 10.51 6.64
C PRO A 316 27.30 10.72 5.13
N ARG A 317 27.90 11.81 4.64
CA ARG A 317 27.84 12.23 3.24
C ARG A 317 29.25 12.32 2.67
N ASN A 318 29.47 11.68 1.54
CA ASN A 318 30.72 11.75 0.79
C ASN A 318 30.46 12.34 -0.60
N GLU A 319 31.43 13.08 -1.12
CA GLU A 319 31.34 13.64 -2.46
C GLU A 319 31.51 12.53 -3.50
N ALA A 320 30.71 12.57 -4.57
CA ALA A 320 30.83 11.68 -5.72
C ALA A 320 32.19 11.83 -6.46
N GLY A 321 32.90 12.93 -6.22
CA GLY A 321 34.13 13.29 -6.90
C GLY A 321 33.89 14.04 -8.23
N VAL A 322 34.98 14.29 -8.96
CA VAL A 322 34.99 15.14 -10.17
C VAL A 322 34.31 14.45 -11.36
N GLY A 323 34.26 13.13 -11.41
CA GLY A 323 33.74 12.36 -12.55
C GLY A 323 34.52 12.62 -13.85
N LYS A 324 34.01 12.11 -14.97
CA LYS A 324 34.51 12.45 -16.31
C LYS A 324 33.70 13.62 -16.89
N PRO A 325 34.31 14.57 -17.61
CA PRO A 325 33.55 15.66 -18.23
C PRO A 325 32.54 15.11 -19.25
N GLY A 326 31.26 15.49 -19.11
CA GLY A 326 30.16 15.10 -20.00
C GLY A 326 29.72 16.22 -20.95
N ASN A 327 28.97 15.86 -22.00
CA ASN A 327 28.32 16.81 -22.91
C ASN A 327 26.83 17.01 -22.52
N LYS A 328 26.40 18.26 -22.32
CA LYS A 328 25.01 18.58 -21.97
C LYS A 328 24.00 18.35 -23.10
N GLU A 329 24.46 18.33 -24.34
CA GLU A 329 23.59 18.16 -25.51
C GLU A 329 23.29 16.69 -25.82
N THR A 330 24.14 15.77 -25.37
CA THR A 330 24.02 14.34 -25.64
C THR A 330 24.52 13.54 -24.45
N LEU A 331 23.62 12.78 -23.82
CA LEU A 331 24.03 11.79 -22.82
C LEU A 331 24.42 10.49 -23.53
N PRO A 332 25.54 9.86 -23.16
CA PRO A 332 25.83 8.50 -23.63
C PRO A 332 24.82 7.53 -22.99
N VAL A 333 23.76 7.21 -23.72
CA VAL A 333 22.67 6.31 -23.27
C VAL A 333 23.14 4.86 -23.16
N SER A 334 24.18 4.48 -23.91
CA SER A 334 24.80 3.16 -23.83
C SER A 334 26.19 3.27 -23.19
N GLY A 335 26.32 2.86 -21.94
CA GLY A 335 27.65 2.54 -21.41
C GLY A 335 28.14 1.25 -22.04
N GLU A 336 29.36 1.27 -22.57
CA GLU A 336 30.04 0.05 -23.00
C GLU A 336 30.28 -0.84 -21.76
N HIS A 337 29.76 -2.07 -21.82
CA HIS A 337 30.05 -3.18 -20.89
C HIS A 337 29.60 -2.98 -19.43
N TYR A 338 28.29 -3.16 -19.19
CA TYR A 338 27.82 -3.50 -17.84
C TYR A 338 27.72 -5.02 -17.71
N ASP A 339 28.46 -5.59 -16.77
CA ASP A 339 28.09 -6.88 -16.18
C ASP A 339 26.78 -6.64 -15.41
N GLU A 340 25.65 -6.86 -16.08
CA GLU A 340 24.35 -6.48 -15.55
C GLU A 340 23.92 -7.44 -14.43
N PRO A 341 23.76 -6.98 -13.18
CA PRO A 341 23.25 -7.83 -12.12
C PRO A 341 21.88 -8.38 -12.53
N SER A 342 21.76 -9.71 -12.49
CA SER A 342 20.50 -10.43 -12.76
C SER A 342 19.74 -10.79 -11.49
N ILE A 343 20.40 -10.74 -10.34
CA ILE A 343 19.88 -11.14 -9.04
C ILE A 343 20.31 -10.11 -7.99
N ALA A 344 19.35 -9.65 -7.19
CA ALA A 344 19.61 -8.97 -5.93
C ALA A 344 19.10 -9.82 -4.75
N ARG A 345 19.70 -9.62 -3.57
CA ARG A 345 19.34 -10.31 -2.32
C ARG A 345 18.91 -9.31 -1.26
N LEU A 346 17.90 -9.65 -0.46
CA LEU A 346 17.62 -8.91 0.78
C LEU A 346 18.24 -9.64 1.97
N LEU A 347 19.12 -8.95 2.68
CA LEU A 347 19.87 -9.50 3.81
C LEU A 347 19.45 -8.78 5.10
N PRO A 348 18.80 -9.46 6.06
CA PRO A 348 18.51 -8.85 7.34
C PRO A 348 19.78 -8.70 8.19
N ASN A 349 19.86 -7.60 8.93
CA ASN A 349 20.89 -7.39 9.94
C ASN A 349 20.31 -7.81 11.30
N ALA A 350 20.78 -8.93 11.86
CA ALA A 350 20.16 -9.63 12.99
C ALA A 350 19.86 -8.71 14.18
N GLY A 351 18.58 -8.36 14.35
CA GLY A 351 18.01 -7.67 15.50
C GLY A 351 16.76 -8.41 16.00
N THR A 352 16.40 -8.24 17.26
CA THR A 352 15.37 -9.07 17.93
C THR A 352 13.94 -8.69 17.53
N ASP A 353 13.59 -7.42 17.55
CA ASP A 353 12.24 -6.88 17.27
C ASP A 353 12.28 -5.71 16.26
N ARG A 354 13.48 -5.21 15.97
CA ARG A 354 13.77 -4.18 14.98
C ARG A 354 15.00 -4.58 14.18
N SER A 355 14.94 -4.42 12.86
CA SER A 355 16.01 -4.84 11.96
C SER A 355 16.21 -3.86 10.83
N ILE A 356 17.44 -3.75 10.34
CA ILE A 356 17.75 -3.10 9.06
C ILE A 356 17.80 -4.18 7.98
N LEU A 357 17.30 -3.89 6.78
CA LEU A 357 17.42 -4.78 5.63
C LEU A 357 18.38 -4.16 4.62
N ARG A 358 19.31 -4.97 4.11
CA ARG A 358 20.26 -4.57 3.07
C ARG A 358 19.86 -5.16 1.73
N PHE A 359 19.86 -4.33 0.70
CA PHE A 359 19.77 -4.72 -0.70
C PHE A 359 21.18 -4.98 -1.21
N SER A 360 21.49 -6.24 -1.54
CA SER A 360 22.79 -6.67 -2.07
C SER A 360 22.70 -7.05 -3.55
N LEU A 361 23.65 -6.61 -4.35
CA LEU A 361 23.82 -7.03 -5.75
C LEU A 361 25.30 -7.26 -6.06
N GLU A 362 25.57 -8.15 -7.00
CA GLU A 362 26.93 -8.40 -7.51
C GLU A 362 27.06 -7.80 -8.91
N MET A 363 28.09 -6.98 -9.12
CA MET A 363 28.39 -6.32 -10.39
C MET A 363 29.90 -6.20 -10.53
N GLU A 364 30.46 -6.55 -11.70
CA GLU A 364 31.91 -6.50 -11.96
C GLU A 364 32.73 -7.34 -10.95
N GLY A 365 32.19 -8.47 -10.48
CA GLY A 365 32.80 -9.33 -9.48
C GLY A 365 32.94 -8.70 -8.08
N ARG A 366 32.19 -7.64 -7.80
CA ARG A 366 32.12 -6.97 -6.49
C ARG A 366 30.70 -7.01 -5.95
N GLU A 367 30.57 -7.25 -4.65
CA GLU A 367 29.30 -7.15 -3.94
C GLU A 367 29.07 -5.72 -3.45
N PHE A 368 27.91 -5.16 -3.77
CA PHE A 368 27.46 -3.85 -3.33
C PHE A 368 26.25 -4.00 -2.42
N THR A 369 26.29 -3.39 -1.24
CA THR A 369 25.19 -3.42 -0.28
C THR A 369 24.69 -2.02 0.03
N VAL A 370 23.37 -1.83 0.00
CA VAL A 370 22.70 -0.55 0.28
C VAL A 370 21.55 -0.78 1.26
N ASP A 371 21.28 0.17 2.16
CA ASP A 371 20.10 0.11 3.04
C ASP A 371 18.81 0.17 2.22
N LEU A 372 17.96 -0.85 2.37
CA LEU A 372 16.68 -0.95 1.68
C LEU A 372 15.73 0.18 2.09
N GLY A 373 15.83 0.68 3.33
CA GLY A 373 15.09 1.86 3.77
C GLY A 373 15.45 3.09 2.94
N GLN A 374 16.76 3.34 2.72
CA GLN A 374 17.22 4.44 1.88
C GLN A 374 16.75 4.30 0.43
N LEU A 375 16.72 3.09 -0.15
CA LEU A 375 16.18 2.88 -1.51
C LEU A 375 14.78 3.48 -1.67
N PHE A 376 13.87 3.13 -0.75
CA PHE A 376 12.50 3.63 -0.79
C PHE A 376 12.41 5.12 -0.44
N ARG A 377 13.30 5.63 0.41
CA ARG A 377 13.39 7.07 0.69
C ARG A 377 13.82 7.83 -0.56
N GLY A 378 14.84 7.37 -1.27
CA GLY A 378 15.27 7.91 -2.56
C GLY A 378 14.13 7.93 -3.57
N HIS A 379 13.40 6.83 -3.69
CA HIS A 379 12.25 6.75 -4.57
C HIS A 379 11.12 7.73 -4.23
N ARG A 380 10.81 7.95 -2.95
CA ARG A 380 9.76 8.90 -2.55
C ARG A 380 10.10 10.35 -2.85
N PHE A 381 11.37 10.72 -2.72
CA PHE A 381 11.83 12.11 -2.82
C PHE A 381 12.47 12.46 -4.17
N LEU A 382 12.57 11.51 -5.10
CA LEU A 382 13.04 11.81 -6.45
C LEU A 382 12.10 12.78 -7.18
N TYR A 383 12.71 13.50 -8.10
CA TYR A 383 12.04 14.36 -9.07
C TYR A 383 11.90 13.63 -10.40
N ARG A 384 10.85 13.99 -11.13
CA ARG A 384 10.67 13.60 -12.53
C ARG A 384 10.69 14.86 -13.39
N PRO A 385 11.22 14.78 -14.61
CA PRO A 385 11.09 15.86 -15.58
C PRO A 385 9.60 16.11 -15.84
N TYR A 386 9.10 17.26 -15.40
CA TYR A 386 7.77 17.73 -15.77
C TYR A 386 7.96 18.96 -16.66
N GLY A 387 7.43 18.91 -17.89
CA GLY A 387 7.29 20.10 -18.71
C GLY A 387 6.27 21.03 -18.02
N ASN A 388 6.72 22.16 -17.50
CA ASN A 388 5.82 23.15 -16.94
C ASN A 388 5.96 24.46 -17.72
N ASP A 389 4.82 25.06 -18.08
CA ASP A 389 4.64 26.29 -18.86
C ASP A 389 5.19 27.56 -18.17
N ASN A 390 5.79 27.41 -16.98
CA ASN A 390 6.44 28.50 -16.26
C ASN A 390 7.90 28.63 -16.70
N ALA A 391 8.09 29.17 -17.90
CA ALA A 391 9.39 29.53 -18.49
C ALA A 391 10.19 30.57 -17.68
N ASP A 392 9.65 31.07 -16.56
CA ASP A 392 10.26 32.11 -15.72
C ASP A 392 10.94 31.59 -14.43
N ALA A 393 10.93 30.27 -14.17
CA ALA A 393 11.79 29.72 -13.12
C ALA A 393 13.24 29.82 -13.58
N ALA A 394 13.99 30.77 -12.99
CA ALA A 394 15.37 31.06 -13.31
C ALA A 394 16.16 29.77 -13.55
N VAL A 395 16.58 29.54 -14.80
CA VAL A 395 17.50 28.47 -15.18
C VAL A 395 18.72 28.62 -14.27
N ALA A 396 18.82 27.77 -13.26
CA ALA A 396 20.05 27.65 -12.50
C ALA A 396 21.08 27.11 -13.50
N LYS A 397 21.87 28.03 -14.08
CA LYS A 397 22.96 27.71 -15.01
C LYS A 397 24.02 26.92 -14.24
N ARG A 398 23.80 25.61 -14.14
CA ARG A 398 24.83 24.67 -13.70
C ARG A 398 25.75 24.47 -14.89
N ASP A 399 26.96 24.99 -14.82
CA ASP A 399 27.85 25.06 -15.98
C ASP A 399 28.57 23.74 -16.29
N SER A 400 28.71 22.83 -15.32
CA SER A 400 29.39 21.55 -15.47
C SER A 400 28.43 20.36 -15.51
N LEU A 401 28.71 19.42 -16.42
CA LEU A 401 28.14 18.07 -16.43
C LEU A 401 29.29 17.08 -16.18
N SER A 402 29.12 16.23 -15.16
CA SER A 402 30.07 15.20 -14.79
C SER A 402 29.42 13.83 -14.92
N TRP A 403 30.12 12.91 -15.54
CA TRP A 403 29.70 11.54 -15.77
C TRP A 403 30.35 10.62 -14.74
N HIS A 404 29.57 9.69 -14.19
CA HIS A 404 29.99 8.76 -13.14
C HIS A 404 29.53 7.33 -13.45
N LEU A 405 30.39 6.35 -13.18
CA LEU A 405 29.98 4.94 -13.21
C LEU A 405 29.14 4.60 -11.99
N ALA A 406 28.11 3.78 -12.17
CA ALA A 406 27.28 3.29 -11.06
C ALA A 406 28.13 2.56 -10.01
N ALA A 407 29.09 1.73 -10.43
CA ALA A 407 30.00 1.00 -9.54
C ALA A 407 30.80 1.93 -8.62
N ASP A 408 31.28 3.06 -9.16
CA ASP A 408 32.06 4.04 -8.39
C ASP A 408 31.19 4.70 -7.32
N ILE A 409 29.97 5.10 -7.67
CA ILE A 409 29.01 5.69 -6.74
C ILE A 409 28.64 4.68 -5.63
N LEU A 410 28.33 3.43 -6.00
CA LEU A 410 27.97 2.39 -5.04
C LEU A 410 29.14 2.01 -4.10
N SER A 411 30.39 2.19 -4.52
CA SER A 411 31.58 1.90 -3.72
C SER A 411 31.83 2.87 -2.56
N HIS A 412 31.21 4.05 -2.56
CA HIS A 412 31.41 5.04 -1.50
C HIS A 412 30.88 4.54 -0.14
N SER A 413 31.45 4.98 0.98
CA SER A 413 30.82 4.80 2.29
C SER A 413 29.67 5.80 2.48
N GLY A 414 28.63 5.44 3.23
CA GLY A 414 27.50 6.36 3.51
C GLY A 414 26.72 6.78 2.27
N LEU A 415 26.07 7.95 2.34
CA LEU A 415 25.34 8.55 1.23
C LEU A 415 26.25 9.39 0.35
N VAL A 416 25.91 9.50 -0.93
CA VAL A 416 26.67 10.25 -1.93
C VAL A 416 25.97 11.57 -2.27
N THR A 417 26.73 12.65 -2.24
CA THR A 417 26.29 14.00 -2.63
C THR A 417 27.39 14.68 -3.46
N ASN A 418 27.21 15.93 -3.86
CA ASN A 418 28.31 16.78 -4.31
C ASN A 418 28.05 18.25 -3.95
N THR A 419 29.05 19.12 -4.09
CA THR A 419 28.91 20.55 -3.80
C THR A 419 28.01 21.25 -4.84
N ASP A 420 28.27 21.01 -6.13
CA ASP A 420 27.58 21.66 -7.25
C ASP A 420 27.71 20.85 -8.55
N GLY A 421 27.01 21.27 -9.60
CA GLY A 421 27.06 20.68 -10.94
C GLY A 421 25.98 19.63 -11.20
N ILE A 422 25.91 19.19 -12.46
CA ILE A 422 25.03 18.10 -12.90
C ILE A 422 25.85 16.81 -12.95
N HIS A 423 25.38 15.77 -12.30
CA HIS A 423 26.04 14.47 -12.18
C HIS A 423 25.18 13.40 -12.85
N PHE A 424 25.61 12.93 -14.02
CA PHE A 424 24.90 11.90 -14.76
C PHE A 424 25.45 10.51 -14.44
N ILE A 425 24.56 9.59 -14.08
CA ILE A 425 24.87 8.19 -13.74
C ILE A 425 23.99 7.27 -14.62
N PRO A 426 24.54 6.68 -15.69
CA PRO A 426 23.80 5.69 -16.48
C PRO A 426 23.68 4.36 -15.73
N THR A 427 22.50 3.76 -15.78
CA THR A 427 22.19 2.43 -15.23
C THR A 427 22.19 1.34 -16.29
N GLY A 428 22.29 1.71 -17.57
CA GLY A 428 22.14 0.78 -18.69
C GLY A 428 20.71 0.23 -18.82
N GLY A 429 19.73 0.84 -18.15
CA GLY A 429 18.36 0.32 -18.07
C GLY A 429 18.18 -0.80 -17.06
N ASN A 430 19.19 -1.11 -16.23
CA ASN A 430 19.11 -2.13 -15.20
C ASN A 430 18.41 -1.58 -13.93
N GLU A 431 17.20 -2.09 -13.69
CA GLU A 431 16.37 -1.66 -12.55
C GLU A 431 17.00 -1.98 -11.18
N LEU A 432 17.78 -3.06 -11.04
CA LEU A 432 18.44 -3.38 -9.76
C LEU A 432 19.52 -2.35 -9.42
N VAL A 433 20.28 -1.91 -10.43
CA VAL A 433 21.29 -0.86 -10.29
C VAL A 433 20.62 0.49 -10.00
N LEU A 434 19.55 0.82 -10.72
CA LEU A 434 18.76 2.03 -10.48
C LEU A 434 18.27 2.10 -9.03
N TRP A 435 17.65 1.02 -8.55
CA TRP A 435 17.19 0.90 -7.18
C TRP A 435 18.34 1.10 -6.20
N ALA A 436 19.47 0.40 -6.35
CA ALA A 436 20.63 0.56 -5.48
C ALA A 436 21.17 2.01 -5.45
N LEU A 437 21.22 2.69 -6.61
CA LEU A 437 21.63 4.09 -6.69
C LEU A 437 20.68 5.02 -5.94
N LEU A 438 19.36 4.80 -6.03
CA LEU A 438 18.38 5.59 -5.27
C LEU A 438 18.58 5.48 -3.75
N GLY A 439 19.08 4.34 -3.26
CA GLY A 439 19.43 4.19 -1.84
C GLY A 439 20.80 4.73 -1.47
N LYS A 440 21.64 5.03 -2.45
CA LYS A 440 23.01 5.53 -2.24
C LYS A 440 23.12 7.05 -2.38
N LEU A 441 22.35 7.62 -3.29
CA LEU A 441 22.32 9.06 -3.53
C LEU A 441 21.54 9.76 -2.44
N TYR A 442 22.04 10.92 -2.02
CA TYR A 442 21.36 11.80 -1.09
C TYR A 442 20.08 12.36 -1.78
N PRO A 443 18.83 11.98 -1.43
CA PRO A 443 17.63 12.22 -2.25
C PRO A 443 17.20 13.67 -2.46
N GLU A 444 17.97 14.66 -2.00
CA GLU A 444 17.56 16.05 -2.07
C GLU A 444 17.43 16.60 -3.50
N ASN A 445 18.19 16.11 -4.48
CA ASN A 445 18.11 16.61 -5.85
C ASN A 445 18.44 15.53 -6.89
N VAL A 446 17.76 14.39 -6.78
CA VAL A 446 17.86 13.27 -7.73
C VAL A 446 16.70 13.36 -8.73
N VAL A 447 17.01 13.43 -10.01
CA VAL A 447 16.03 13.41 -11.11
C VAL A 447 16.17 12.09 -11.87
N LEU A 448 15.06 11.38 -12.00
CA LEU A 448 14.99 10.12 -12.77
C LEU A 448 14.51 10.42 -14.19
N LEU A 449 15.32 10.08 -15.19
CA LEU A 449 15.05 10.27 -16.62
C LEU A 449 14.52 8.98 -17.23
N ASP A 450 13.44 9.02 -18.02
CA ASP A 450 12.81 7.87 -18.69
C ASP A 450 13.49 7.43 -19.99
N LYS A 451 13.91 8.38 -20.82
CA LYS A 451 14.46 8.13 -22.15
C LYS A 451 15.83 8.76 -22.35
N GLY A 452 16.11 9.86 -21.67
CA GLY A 452 17.32 10.67 -21.87
C GLY A 452 17.33 11.37 -23.22
N ASP A 453 16.15 11.63 -23.81
CA ASP A 453 16.06 12.43 -25.04
C ASP A 453 16.25 13.92 -24.74
N LYS A 454 16.47 14.73 -25.78
CA LYS A 454 16.80 16.14 -25.61
C LYS A 454 15.70 16.92 -24.89
N GLU A 455 14.44 16.66 -25.20
CA GLU A 455 13.30 17.36 -24.59
C GLU A 455 13.21 17.05 -23.09
N GLU A 456 13.37 15.78 -22.74
CA GLU A 456 13.40 15.34 -21.35
C GLU A 456 14.60 15.92 -20.59
N LEU A 457 15.77 16.04 -21.23
CA LEU A 457 16.95 16.62 -20.61
C LEU A 457 16.80 18.10 -20.30
N GLU A 458 16.24 18.87 -21.22
CA GLU A 458 15.95 20.28 -20.97
C GLU A 458 14.95 20.42 -19.81
N ALA A 459 13.92 19.57 -19.76
CA ALA A 459 12.98 19.53 -18.64
C ALA A 459 13.65 19.10 -17.32
N ALA A 460 14.62 18.17 -17.38
CA ALA A 460 15.35 17.71 -16.21
C ALA A 460 16.25 18.79 -15.61
N TYR A 461 16.91 19.61 -16.42
CA TYR A 461 17.81 20.68 -15.95
C TYR A 461 17.09 21.75 -15.12
N VAL A 462 15.80 21.98 -15.40
CA VAL A 462 14.95 22.90 -14.63
C VAL A 462 14.13 22.21 -13.54
N SER A 463 14.17 20.87 -13.48
CA SER A 463 13.52 20.08 -12.43
C SER A 463 14.38 20.01 -11.17
N GLY A 464 13.75 19.64 -10.04
CA GLY A 464 14.45 19.49 -8.77
C GLY A 464 14.44 20.73 -7.89
N LYS A 465 15.43 20.84 -7.00
CA LYS A 465 15.51 21.96 -6.02
C LYS A 465 15.89 23.31 -6.63
N GLY A 466 16.44 23.33 -7.83
CA GLY A 466 16.88 24.57 -8.50
C GLY A 466 18.17 25.20 -7.95
N PHE A 467 18.85 24.60 -6.98
CA PHE A 467 20.17 25.02 -6.49
C PHE A 467 21.03 23.81 -6.09
N GLY A 468 22.35 24.01 -6.00
CA GLY A 468 23.32 22.96 -5.64
C GLY A 468 23.43 21.82 -6.65
N THR A 469 24.06 20.72 -6.24
CA THR A 469 24.25 19.51 -7.05
C THR A 469 22.92 18.93 -7.55
N GLN A 470 22.90 18.39 -8.76
CA GLN A 470 21.79 17.65 -9.33
C GLN A 470 22.28 16.30 -9.85
N PHE A 471 21.67 15.20 -9.42
CA PHE A 471 21.93 13.88 -9.96
C PHE A 471 20.89 13.53 -11.01
N LEU A 472 21.34 13.15 -12.21
CA LEU A 472 20.51 12.60 -13.28
C LEU A 472 20.79 11.10 -13.37
N VAL A 473 19.74 10.29 -13.23
CA VAL A 473 19.84 8.83 -13.31
C VAL A 473 18.97 8.33 -14.47
N LEU A 474 19.52 7.48 -15.34
CA LEU A 474 18.85 6.94 -16.53
C LEU A 474 18.96 5.42 -16.60
#